data_AF-A0A852I5J3-F1
#
_entry.id   AF-A0A852I5J3-F1
#
_cell.length_a   1.000
_cell.length_b   1.000
_cell.length_c   1.000
_cell.angle_alpha   90.00
_cell.angle_beta   90.00
_cell.angle_gamma   90.00
#
_symmetry.space_group_name_H-M   'P 1'
#
loop_
_entity.id
_entity.type
_entity.pdbx_description
1 polymer ?
#
loop_
_entity_poly.entity_id
_entity_poly.type
_entity_poly.pdbx_seq_one_letter_code
_entity_poly.pdbx_strand_id
1 'polypeptide(L)'
;SSPGYRLLLRAGWTGGGLGREGRGRRLPVPTELKRDRGGLGWGPGSRPRITHFGPGDAAAVAGPPPRGAEGERGSGGRGERSRSRFRSEAAARAWEIQLREYMERWDPPEPPPRGRRD
;
A
#
# COMPACT_ATOMS: atom_id res chain seq x y z
N SER A 1 -11.66 -20.85 -1.69
CA SER A 1 -11.42 -20.01 -0.50
C SER A 1 -9.94 -19.75 -0.30
N SER A 2 -9.55 -18.51 0.02
CA SER A 2 -8.15 -18.11 0.24
C SER A 2 -7.55 -18.79 1.50
N PRO A 3 -6.21 -18.91 1.60
CA PRO A 3 -5.56 -19.48 2.79
C PRO A 3 -5.94 -18.77 4.09
N GLY A 4 -5.99 -17.43 4.09
CA GLY A 4 -6.39 -16.64 5.27
C GLY A 4 -7.82 -16.94 5.73
N TYR A 5 -8.76 -17.13 4.80
CA TYR A 5 -10.13 -17.52 5.14
C TYR A 5 -10.18 -18.88 5.84
N ARG A 6 -9.41 -19.87 5.36
CA ARG A 6 -9.36 -21.20 5.99
C ARG A 6 -8.75 -21.14 7.39
N LEU A 7 -7.76 -20.29 7.60
CA LEU A 7 -7.17 -20.05 8.93
C LEU A 7 -8.19 -19.45 9.90
N LEU A 8 -8.98 -18.47 9.46
CA LEU A 8 -10.06 -17.89 10.27
C LEU A 8 -11.08 -18.94 10.72
N LEU A 9 -11.55 -19.79 9.79
CA LEU A 9 -12.49 -20.86 10.12
C LEU A 9 -11.92 -21.85 11.13
N ARG A 10 -10.64 -22.25 10.97
CA ARG A 10 -9.95 -23.14 11.92
C ARG A 10 -9.78 -22.51 13.29
N ALA A 11 -9.68 -21.18 13.37
CA ALA A 11 -9.63 -20.44 14.61
C ALA A 11 -11.02 -20.23 15.26
N GLY A 12 -12.08 -20.86 14.74
CA GLY A 12 -13.42 -20.78 15.30
C GLY A 12 -14.23 -19.54 14.87
N TRP A 13 -13.79 -18.82 13.84
CA TRP A 13 -14.59 -17.72 13.29
C TRP A 13 -15.78 -18.26 12.50
N THR A 14 -16.99 -17.82 12.84
CA THR A 14 -18.26 -18.32 12.29
C THR A 14 -18.91 -17.38 11.28
N GLY A 15 -18.19 -16.35 10.83
CA GLY A 15 -18.74 -15.29 9.98
C GLY A 15 -19.30 -14.13 10.81
N GLY A 16 -18.76 -12.92 10.60
CA GLY A 16 -19.12 -11.72 11.35
C GLY A 16 -17.92 -10.86 11.70
N GLY A 17 -18.08 -9.97 12.68
CA GLY A 17 -16.97 -9.19 13.21
C GLY A 17 -15.99 -10.07 13.99
N LEU A 18 -14.74 -9.61 14.09
CA LEU A 18 -13.77 -10.23 15.00
C LEU A 18 -13.98 -9.76 16.44
N GLY A 19 -13.30 -10.42 17.39
CA GLY A 19 -13.36 -10.11 18.82
C GLY A 19 -14.31 -11.02 19.60
N ARG A 20 -14.23 -10.94 20.93
CA ARG A 20 -14.85 -11.90 21.87
C ARG A 20 -16.37 -12.03 21.71
N GLU A 21 -17.03 -10.94 21.32
CA GLU A 21 -18.48 -10.87 21.08
C GLU A 21 -18.84 -10.70 19.59
N GLY A 22 -17.87 -10.85 18.68
CA GLY A 22 -18.10 -10.68 17.25
C GLY A 22 -18.53 -9.25 16.82
N ARG A 23 -18.30 -8.25 17.68
CA ARG A 23 -18.68 -6.84 17.45
C ARG A 23 -17.68 -6.05 16.59
N GLY A 24 -16.57 -6.67 16.19
CA GLY A 24 -15.62 -6.04 15.29
C GLY A 24 -16.25 -5.66 13.95
N ARG A 25 -15.60 -4.74 13.23
CA ARG A 25 -16.06 -4.35 11.89
C ARG A 25 -16.00 -5.54 10.95
N ARG A 26 -17.05 -5.71 10.14
CA ARG A 26 -17.15 -6.77 9.12
C ARG A 26 -16.48 -6.37 7.81
N LEU A 27 -16.52 -5.08 7.50
CA LEU A 27 -15.97 -4.52 6.28
C LEU A 27 -14.73 -3.67 6.62
N PRO A 28 -13.72 -3.65 5.73
CA PRO A 28 -12.56 -2.80 5.86
C PRO A 28 -12.91 -1.32 6.03
N VAL A 29 -11.92 -0.55 6.50
CA VAL A 29 -12.04 0.91 6.53
C VAL A 29 -11.85 1.46 5.13
N PRO A 30 -12.84 2.18 4.55
CA PRO A 30 -12.62 2.86 3.30
C PRO A 30 -11.65 4.03 3.54
N THR A 31 -10.72 4.25 2.61
CA THR A 31 -9.65 5.24 2.71
C THR A 31 -9.60 6.09 1.45
N GLU A 32 -9.02 7.28 1.56
CA GLU A 32 -8.81 8.19 0.44
C GLU A 32 -7.35 8.18 0.04
N LEU A 33 -7.08 7.88 -1.25
CA LEU A 33 -5.73 8.00 -1.80
C LEU A 33 -5.50 9.43 -2.28
N LYS A 34 -4.66 10.18 -1.58
CA LYS A 34 -4.22 11.51 -1.98
C LYS A 34 -3.38 11.43 -3.26
N ARG A 35 -3.77 12.19 -4.29
CA ARG A 35 -3.15 12.15 -5.63
C ARG A 35 -2.51 13.46 -6.07
N ASP A 36 -3.00 14.58 -5.56
CA ASP A 36 -2.49 15.90 -5.90
C ASP A 36 -1.46 16.39 -4.86
N ARG A 37 -0.76 17.48 -5.19
CA ARG A 37 0.26 18.11 -4.34
C ARG A 37 -0.27 19.25 -3.44
N GLY A 38 -1.57 19.56 -3.50
CA GLY A 38 -2.19 20.56 -2.65
C GLY A 38 -2.24 20.14 -1.19
N GLY A 39 -2.47 21.10 -0.31
CA GLY A 39 -2.67 20.85 1.12
C GLY A 39 -3.85 19.91 1.40
N LEU A 40 -3.87 19.31 2.59
CA LEU A 40 -5.06 18.57 3.03
C LEU A 40 -6.25 19.51 3.13
N GLY A 41 -7.43 19.05 2.69
CA GLY A 41 -8.64 19.88 2.63
C GLY A 41 -8.70 20.88 1.47
N TRP A 42 -7.67 20.94 0.62
CA TRP A 42 -7.67 21.78 -0.58
C TRP A 42 -8.38 21.09 -1.75
N GLY A 43 -9.31 21.80 -2.39
CA GLY A 43 -10.05 21.33 -3.55
C GLY A 43 -11.24 20.42 -3.21
N PRO A 44 -11.96 19.92 -4.24
CA PRO A 44 -13.06 18.99 -4.02
C PRO A 44 -12.52 17.68 -3.41
N GLY A 45 -13.12 17.26 -2.29
CA GLY A 45 -12.75 16.03 -1.58
C GLY A 45 -12.77 14.80 -2.50
N SER A 46 -11.89 13.85 -2.23
CA SER A 46 -11.88 12.58 -2.96
C SER A 46 -12.94 11.64 -2.38
N ARG A 47 -13.41 10.66 -3.17
CA ARG A 47 -14.36 9.66 -2.63
C ARG A 47 -13.58 8.54 -1.93
N PRO A 48 -13.85 8.25 -0.65
CA PRO A 48 -13.20 7.15 0.07
C PRO A 48 -13.56 5.82 -0.58
N ARG A 49 -12.55 4.95 -0.79
CA ARG A 49 -12.69 3.62 -1.39
C ARG A 49 -11.90 2.60 -0.59
N ILE A 50 -12.32 1.35 -0.62
CA ILE A 50 -11.53 0.27 -0.02
C ILE A 50 -10.26 0.11 -0.87
N THR A 51 -9.11 0.58 -0.37
CA THR A 51 -7.82 0.44 -1.06
C THR A 51 -7.15 -0.88 -0.64
N HIS A 52 -7.73 -2.00 -1.07
CA HIS A 52 -7.03 -3.29 -1.07
C HIS A 52 -6.70 -3.61 -2.52
N PHE A 53 -5.49 -3.27 -2.92
CA PHE A 53 -5.01 -3.51 -4.27
C PHE A 53 -4.17 -4.79 -4.26
N GLY A 54 -4.21 -5.51 -5.38
CA GLY A 54 -3.31 -6.64 -5.55
C GLY A 54 -1.86 -6.18 -5.45
N PRO A 55 -0.92 -7.04 -5.03
CA PRO A 55 0.50 -6.71 -5.10
C PRO A 55 0.86 -6.34 -6.55
N GLY A 56 1.53 -5.20 -6.72
CA GLY A 56 1.94 -4.71 -8.04
C GLY A 56 0.83 -4.13 -8.92
N ASP A 57 -0.39 -3.96 -8.41
CA ASP A 57 -1.50 -3.36 -9.17
C ASP A 57 -1.30 -1.84 -9.33
N ALA A 58 -0.59 -1.48 -10.41
CA ALA A 58 -0.36 -0.08 -10.77
C ALA A 58 -1.63 0.63 -11.24
N ALA A 59 -2.61 -0.10 -11.77
CA ALA A 59 -3.87 0.48 -12.27
C ALA A 59 -4.74 0.98 -11.11
N ALA A 60 -4.73 0.27 -10.00
CA ALA A 60 -5.37 0.67 -8.75
C ALA A 60 -4.92 2.05 -8.23
N VAL A 61 -3.64 2.37 -8.38
CA VAL A 61 -3.06 3.67 -7.96
C VAL A 61 -3.06 4.71 -9.09
N ALA A 62 -3.31 4.30 -10.34
CA ALA A 62 -3.34 5.19 -11.48
C ALA A 62 -4.39 6.31 -11.29
N GLY A 63 -3.99 7.52 -11.68
CA GLY A 63 -4.90 8.67 -11.71
C GLY A 63 -6.00 8.47 -12.77
N PRO A 64 -7.15 9.16 -12.62
CA PRO A 64 -8.09 9.26 -13.73
C PRO A 64 -7.38 9.88 -14.95
N PRO A 65 -7.81 9.54 -16.18
CA PRO A 65 -7.24 10.18 -17.37
C PRO A 65 -7.40 11.70 -17.26
N PRO A 66 -6.45 12.48 -17.83
CA PRO A 66 -6.55 13.93 -17.81
C PRO A 66 -7.88 14.37 -18.41
N ARG A 67 -8.59 15.25 -17.71
CA ARG A 67 -9.86 15.82 -18.21
C ARG A 67 -9.53 16.59 -19.49
N GLY A 68 -10.00 16.11 -20.64
CA GLY A 68 -9.69 16.64 -21.97
C GLY A 68 -9.34 15.60 -23.04
N ALA A 69 -9.19 14.32 -22.68
CA ALA A 69 -8.85 13.26 -23.64
C ALA A 69 -10.03 12.73 -24.48
N GLU A 70 -11.25 13.25 -24.28
CA GLU A 70 -12.38 13.04 -25.20
C GLU A 70 -12.42 14.18 -26.22
N GLY A 71 -11.52 14.11 -27.20
CA GLY A 71 -11.52 15.00 -28.36
C GLY A 71 -10.31 15.91 -28.44
N GLU A 72 -9.11 15.36 -28.65
CA GLU A 72 -8.04 15.99 -29.43
C GLU A 72 -6.90 14.98 -29.63
N ARG A 73 -6.86 14.36 -30.83
CA ARG A 73 -5.67 13.65 -31.30
C ARG A 73 -4.64 14.71 -31.70
N GLY A 74 -3.80 15.14 -30.77
CA GLY A 74 -2.80 16.17 -31.03
C GLY A 74 -1.58 16.07 -30.11
N SER A 75 -0.45 15.69 -30.70
CA SER A 75 0.95 15.84 -30.25
C SER A 75 1.25 16.37 -28.83
N GLY A 76 1.93 15.56 -28.02
CA GLY A 76 2.76 16.05 -26.91
C GLY A 76 3.12 14.97 -25.88
N GLY A 77 4.40 14.65 -25.71
CA GLY A 77 4.88 13.84 -24.57
C GLY A 77 5.59 12.53 -24.92
N ARG A 78 6.63 12.61 -25.74
CA ARG A 78 7.62 11.56 -25.97
C ARG A 78 8.64 11.58 -24.81
N GLY A 79 8.29 11.07 -23.61
CA GLY A 79 9.18 11.19 -22.45
C GLY A 79 9.12 10.09 -21.37
N GLU A 80 7.99 9.41 -21.16
CA GLU A 80 7.85 8.53 -19.98
C GLU A 80 7.78 7.03 -20.28
N ARG A 81 7.72 6.63 -21.55
CA ARG A 81 7.50 5.24 -21.98
C ARG A 81 8.69 4.27 -21.79
N SER A 82 9.80 4.73 -21.21
CA SER A 82 11.05 3.94 -21.13
C SER A 82 11.40 3.45 -19.73
N ARG A 83 11.03 4.19 -18.66
CA ARG A 83 11.48 3.86 -17.29
C ARG A 83 10.69 2.73 -16.62
N SER A 84 9.45 2.47 -17.02
CA SER A 84 8.59 1.49 -16.34
C SER A 84 8.83 0.04 -16.76
N ARG A 85 9.52 -0.20 -17.90
CA ARG A 85 9.77 -1.55 -18.42
C ARG A 85 11.04 -2.20 -17.86
N PHE A 86 11.86 -1.44 -17.15
CA PHE A 86 13.21 -1.86 -16.74
C PHE A 86 13.36 -2.33 -15.29
N ARG A 87 12.28 -2.37 -14.50
CA ARG A 87 12.32 -3.06 -13.19
C ARG A 87 11.61 -4.40 -13.33
N SER A 88 12.39 -5.41 -13.68
CA SER A 88 11.94 -6.80 -13.71
C SER A 88 11.56 -7.26 -12.30
N GLU A 89 10.72 -8.29 -12.21
CA GLU A 89 10.38 -8.94 -10.94
C GLU A 89 11.64 -9.39 -10.16
N ALA A 90 12.71 -9.74 -10.87
CA ALA A 90 14.02 -10.03 -10.29
C ALA A 90 14.65 -8.81 -9.59
N ALA A 91 14.51 -7.60 -10.14
CA ALA A 91 14.96 -6.38 -9.48
C ALA A 91 14.12 -6.05 -8.23
N ALA A 92 12.82 -6.34 -8.26
CA ALA A 92 11.94 -6.19 -7.09
C ALA A 92 12.30 -7.20 -5.99
N ARG A 93 12.53 -8.48 -6.33
CA ARG A 93 12.97 -9.52 -5.38
C ARG A 93 14.37 -9.26 -4.83
N ALA A 94 15.29 -8.80 -5.68
CA ALA A 94 16.62 -8.40 -5.25
C ALA A 94 16.55 -7.24 -4.24
N TRP A 95 15.65 -6.28 -4.45
CA TRP A 95 15.41 -5.20 -3.51
C TRP A 95 14.87 -5.69 -2.15
N GLU A 96 13.92 -6.64 -2.14
CA GLU A 96 13.42 -7.24 -0.89
C GLU A 96 14.50 -8.02 -0.12
N ILE A 97 15.35 -8.77 -0.84
CA ILE A 97 16.48 -9.51 -0.23
C ILE A 97 17.50 -8.53 0.37
N GLN A 98 17.88 -7.48 -0.38
CA GLN A 98 18.81 -6.46 0.11
C GLN A 98 18.27 -5.70 1.31
N LEU A 99 16.98 -5.38 1.33
CA LEU A 99 16.34 -4.73 2.48
C LEU A 99 16.35 -5.63 3.72
N ARG A 100 16.09 -6.93 3.54
CA ARG A 100 16.11 -7.90 4.65
C ARG A 100 17.51 -8.10 5.21
N GLU A 101 18.52 -8.23 4.35
CA GLU A 101 19.92 -8.28 4.78
C GLU A 101 20.33 -6.99 5.51
N TYR A 102 19.90 -5.82 5.03
CA TYR A 102 20.15 -4.54 5.69
C TYR A 102 19.52 -4.49 7.10
N MET A 103 18.29 -5.00 7.26
CA MET A 103 17.60 -5.02 8.55
C MET A 103 18.14 -6.10 9.50
N GLU A 104 18.66 -7.22 8.98
CA GLU A 104 19.30 -8.29 9.76
C GLU A 104 20.74 -7.92 10.17
N ARG A 105 21.45 -7.12 9.36
CA ARG A 105 22.79 -6.58 9.66
C ARG A 105 22.74 -5.37 10.58
N TRP A 106 21.60 -4.70 10.71
CA TRP A 106 21.45 -3.57 11.62
C TRP A 106 21.49 -4.07 13.07
N ASP A 107 22.68 -3.98 13.67
CA ASP A 107 22.84 -4.15 15.11
C ASP A 107 22.44 -2.80 15.77
N PRO A 108 21.36 -2.73 16.56
CA PRO A 108 21.02 -1.51 17.26
C PRO A 108 22.20 -1.09 18.14
N PRO A 109 22.59 0.20 18.15
CA PRO A 109 23.66 0.64 19.06
C PRO A 109 23.26 0.29 20.50
N GLU A 110 24.20 -0.29 21.26
CA GLU A 110 23.91 -0.66 22.65
C GLU A 110 23.34 0.54 23.39
N PRO A 111 22.23 0.35 24.15
CA PRO A 111 21.67 1.42 24.93
C PRO A 111 22.74 1.93 25.91
N PRO A 112 22.85 3.25 26.15
CA PRO A 112 23.87 3.78 27.05
C PRO A 112 23.75 3.10 28.42
N PRO A 113 24.88 2.80 29.09
CA PRO A 113 24.87 2.09 30.36
C PRO A 113 23.99 2.86 31.33
N ARG A 114 22.99 2.17 31.89
CA ARG A 114 22.13 2.76 32.92
C ARG A 114 23.01 3.00 34.15
N GLY A 115 23.42 4.26 34.33
CA GLY A 115 24.12 4.71 35.52
C GLY A 115 23.38 4.23 36.76
N ARG A 116 24.10 3.59 37.68
CA ARG A 116 23.55 3.24 38.99
C ARG A 116 23.08 4.54 39.64
N ARG A 117 21.83 4.55 40.08
CA ARG A 117 21.34 5.60 40.98
C ARG A 117 21.92 5.26 42.35
N ASP A 118 22.82 6.12 42.80
CA ASP A 118 23.26 6.19 44.19
C ASP A 118 22.17 6.86 45.05
#